data_AF-A0A6C0RHS8-F1
#
_entry.id   AF-A0A6C0RHS8-F1
#
_cell.length_a   1.000
_cell.length_b   1.000
_cell.length_c   1.000
_cell.angle_alpha   90.00
_cell.angle_beta   90.00
_cell.angle_gamma   90.00
#
_symmetry.space_group_name_H-M   'P 1'
#
loop_
_entity.id
_entity.type
_entity.pdbx_description
1 polymer ?
#
loop_
_entity_poly.entity_id
_entity_poly.type
_entity_poly.pdbx_seq_one_letter_code
_entity_poly.pdbx_strand_id
1 'polypeptide(L)'
;MGQRIFSVEAGEYFMQNNYQGETNLHNLEIGGVDLNILIFSKLMFVALISYFVLLPLLTWKVKFIRKLVIDYGVPIPRLHHVIILLAVNAFIPLAINMIKESELHELALTGIFFLILINPAKKIKDVSLSY
;
A
#
# COMPACT_ATOMS: atom_id res chain seq x y z
N MET A 1 -12.64 11.26 13.57
CA MET A 1 -13.78 10.45 14.09
C MET A 1 -13.91 10.39 15.62
N GLY A 2 -12.85 10.12 16.40
CA GLY A 2 -12.97 10.10 17.89
C GLY A 2 -13.18 11.47 18.56
N GLN A 3 -12.56 12.54 18.05
CA GLN A 3 -12.68 13.88 18.64
C GLN A 3 -14.09 14.46 18.66
N ARG A 4 -14.91 14.20 17.63
CA ARG A 4 -16.31 14.63 17.59
C ARG A 4 -17.18 13.94 18.63
N ILE A 5 -16.84 12.70 18.98
CA ILE A 5 -17.56 11.92 19.99
C ILE A 5 -17.18 12.39 21.40
N PHE A 6 -15.92 12.80 21.60
CA PHE A 6 -15.40 13.21 22.92
C PHE A 6 -15.29 14.73 23.11
N SER A 7 -15.80 15.55 22.19
CA SER A 7 -15.73 17.02 22.22
C SER A 7 -14.32 17.57 22.53
N VAL A 8 -13.28 16.89 22.05
CA VAL A 8 -11.89 17.30 22.26
C VAL A 8 -11.54 18.31 21.18
N GLU A 9 -11.43 19.58 21.57
CA GLU A 9 -11.06 20.67 20.68
C GLU A 9 -9.66 20.47 20.09
N ALA A 10 -9.51 20.78 18.81
CA ALA A 10 -8.22 20.77 18.15
C ALA A 10 -7.44 22.03 18.55
N GLY A 11 -6.15 21.90 18.83
CA GLY A 11 -5.30 23.05 19.15
C GLY A 11 -5.26 24.08 18.01
N GLU A 12 -4.96 25.34 18.33
CA GLU A 12 -5.02 26.49 17.40
C GLU A 12 -4.28 26.25 16.07
N TYR A 13 -3.16 25.53 16.11
CA TYR A 13 -2.39 25.16 14.92
C TYR A 13 -3.17 24.24 13.95
N PHE A 14 -3.92 23.26 14.48
CA PHE A 14 -4.76 22.37 13.68
C PHE A 14 -6.03 23.06 13.22
N MET A 15 -6.61 23.96 14.02
CA MET A 15 -7.77 24.75 13.59
C MET A 15 -7.47 25.65 12.39
N GLN A 16 -6.23 26.16 12.27
CA GLN A 16 -5.81 27.01 11.15
C GLN A 16 -5.32 26.24 9.92
N ASN A 17 -4.79 25.03 10.10
CA ASN A 17 -4.12 24.28 9.02
C ASN A 17 -4.80 22.93 8.73
N ASN A 18 -5.98 22.65 9.26
CA ASN A 18 -6.71 21.41 9.01
C ASN A 18 -8.10 21.71 8.43
N TYR A 19 -8.36 21.24 7.21
CA TYR A 19 -9.60 21.52 6.47
C TYR A 19 -10.88 21.05 7.22
N GLN A 20 -10.75 20.06 8.12
CA GLN A 20 -11.87 19.50 8.88
C GLN A 20 -11.83 19.85 10.38
N GLY A 21 -10.90 20.72 10.82
CA GLY A 21 -10.79 21.10 12.23
C GLY A 21 -10.49 19.94 13.19
N GLU A 22 -9.95 18.83 12.69
CA GLU A 22 -9.54 17.68 13.50
C GLU A 22 -8.03 17.75 13.79
N THR A 23 -7.56 17.15 14.88
CA THR A 23 -6.12 16.97 15.20
C THR A 23 -5.46 15.86 14.39
N ASN A 24 -6.13 15.38 13.34
CA ASN A 24 -5.63 14.31 12.50
C ASN A 24 -4.63 14.86 11.47
N LEU A 25 -3.44 14.25 11.43
CA LEU A 25 -2.43 14.49 10.40
C LEU A 25 -2.95 14.25 8.97
N HIS A 26 -3.99 13.42 8.82
CA HIS A 26 -4.60 13.06 7.53
C HIS A 26 -5.24 14.24 6.77
N ASN A 27 -5.60 15.31 7.48
CA ASN A 27 -6.32 16.46 6.92
C ASN A 27 -5.53 17.77 7.07
N LEU A 28 -4.24 17.66 7.38
CA LEU A 28 -3.36 18.81 7.58
C LEU A 28 -2.89 19.32 6.21
N GLU A 29 -3.25 20.57 5.91
CA GLU A 29 -2.90 21.30 4.71
C GLU A 29 -1.82 22.33 5.05
N ILE A 30 -0.67 22.29 4.36
CA ILE A 30 0.38 23.29 4.53
C ILE A 30 0.61 23.96 3.19
N GLY A 31 0.22 25.24 3.08
CA GLY A 31 0.45 26.04 1.87
C GLY A 31 -0.39 25.63 0.65
N GLY A 32 -1.62 25.14 0.85
CA GLY A 32 -2.51 24.74 -0.26
C GLY A 32 -2.32 23.30 -0.74
N VAL A 33 -1.44 22.53 -0.09
CA VAL A 33 -1.16 21.14 -0.43
C VAL A 33 -1.51 20.26 0.76
N ASP A 34 -2.39 19.29 0.51
CA ASP A 34 -2.76 18.26 1.46
C ASP A 34 -1.55 17.35 1.71
N LEU A 35 -0.84 17.60 2.81
CA LEU A 35 0.48 17.05 3.08
C LEU A 35 0.41 15.52 3.16
N ASN A 36 -0.71 15.03 3.68
CA ASN A 36 -1.00 13.62 3.80
C ASN A 36 -1.22 12.95 2.44
N ILE A 37 -1.98 13.54 1.50
CA ILE A 37 -2.17 12.93 0.18
C ILE A 37 -0.80 12.76 -0.51
N LEU A 38 0.08 13.75 -0.38
CA LEU A 38 1.40 13.70 -1.01
C LEU A 38 2.32 12.67 -0.33
N ILE A 39 2.39 12.67 1.00
CA ILE A 39 3.28 11.80 1.77
C ILE A 39 2.74 10.36 1.76
N PHE A 40 1.45 10.16 2.04
CA PHE A 40 0.82 8.86 2.10
C PHE A 40 0.84 8.16 0.74
N SER A 41 0.47 8.85 -0.34
CA SER A 41 0.49 8.25 -1.68
C SER A 41 1.92 7.86 -2.11
N LYS A 42 2.91 8.71 -1.82
CA LYS A 42 4.32 8.41 -2.12
C LYS A 42 4.87 7.28 -1.26
N LEU A 43 4.60 7.30 0.05
CA LEU A 43 5.04 6.26 0.97
C LEU A 43 4.38 4.91 0.64
N MET A 44 3.09 4.91 0.32
CA MET A 44 2.38 3.72 -0.11
C MET A 44 2.97 3.17 -1.41
N PHE A 45 3.26 4.03 -2.39
CA PHE A 45 3.91 3.61 -3.63
C PHE A 45 5.29 2.96 -3.36
N VAL A 46 6.11 3.58 -2.51
CA VAL A 46 7.41 3.02 -2.09
C VAL A 46 7.24 1.69 -1.37
N ALA A 47 6.26 1.58 -0.46
CA ALA A 47 5.98 0.34 0.26
C ALA A 47 5.53 -0.79 -0.68
N LEU A 48 4.65 -0.48 -1.65
CA LEU A 48 4.19 -1.43 -2.66
C LEU A 48 5.34 -1.90 -3.54
N ILE A 49 6.18 -1.01 -4.07
CA ILE A 49 7.37 -1.41 -4.83
C ILE A 49 8.31 -2.25 -3.98
N SER A 50 8.51 -1.85 -2.71
CA SER A 50 9.36 -2.58 -1.79
C SER A 50 8.86 -4.01 -1.58
N TYR A 51 7.55 -4.21 -1.47
CA TYR A 51 6.95 -5.52 -1.28
C TYR A 51 6.85 -6.35 -2.58
N PHE A 52 6.37 -5.77 -3.67
CA PHE A 52 6.13 -6.50 -4.93
C PHE A 52 7.40 -6.75 -5.75
N VAL A 53 8.42 -5.91 -5.59
CA VAL A 53 9.64 -5.97 -6.40
C VAL A 53 10.87 -6.23 -5.54
N LEU A 54 11.16 -5.37 -4.56
CA LEU A 54 12.41 -5.47 -3.80
C LEU A 54 12.45 -6.72 -2.92
N LEU A 55 11.37 -7.05 -2.21
CA LEU A 55 11.33 -8.17 -1.29
C LEU A 55 11.56 -9.52 -2.00
N PRO A 56 10.90 -9.87 -3.13
CA PRO A 56 11.24 -11.07 -3.91
C PRO A 56 12.71 -11.09 -4.37
N LEU A 57 13.22 -9.95 -4.85
CA LEU A 57 14.61 -9.83 -5.33
C LEU A 57 15.62 -10.04 -4.20
N LEU A 58 15.38 -9.42 -3.04
CA LEU A 58 16.22 -9.54 -1.85
C LEU A 58 16.12 -10.94 -1.25
N THR A 59 14.95 -11.57 -1.27
CA THR A 59 14.77 -12.97 -0.84
C THR A 59 15.61 -13.92 -1.70
N TRP A 60 15.72 -13.64 -3.01
CA TRP A 60 16.59 -14.40 -3.90
C TRP A 60 18.08 -14.14 -3.61
N LYS A 61 18.50 -12.87 -3.47
CA LYS A 61 19.91 -12.47 -3.40
C LYS A 61 20.55 -12.52 -2.01
N VAL A 62 19.78 -12.23 -0.95
CA VAL A 62 20.29 -11.96 0.39
C VAL A 62 19.80 -13.03 1.36
N LYS A 63 20.72 -13.87 1.85
CA LYS A 63 20.40 -14.99 2.77
C LYS A 63 19.73 -14.51 4.07
N PHE A 64 20.14 -13.35 4.59
CA PHE A 64 19.56 -12.78 5.81
C PHE A 64 18.07 -12.44 5.62
N ILE A 65 17.72 -11.71 4.56
CA ILE A 65 16.32 -11.38 4.24
C ILE A 65 15.51 -12.63 3.98
N ARG A 66 16.06 -13.60 3.25
CA ARG A 66 15.42 -14.90 3.03
C ARG A 66 15.08 -15.61 4.34
N LYS A 67 16.01 -15.61 5.30
CA LYS A 67 15.79 -16.21 6.62
C LYS A 67 14.63 -15.52 7.33
N LEU A 68 14.59 -14.18 7.35
CA LEU A 68 13.47 -13.44 7.94
C LEU A 68 12.13 -13.78 7.25
N VAL A 69 12.12 -13.86 5.93
CA VAL A 69 10.90 -14.21 5.18
C VAL A 69 10.38 -15.59 5.56
N ILE A 70 11.26 -16.58 5.70
CA ILE A 70 10.90 -17.94 6.11
C ILE A 70 10.46 -17.96 7.58
N ASP A 71 11.27 -17.38 8.48
CA ASP A 71 11.04 -17.39 9.93
C ASP A 71 9.71 -16.71 10.32
N TYR A 72 9.34 -15.62 9.62
CA TYR A 72 8.09 -14.88 9.86
C TYR A 72 6.93 -15.32 8.95
N GLY A 73 7.13 -16.32 8.08
CA GLY A 73 6.07 -16.79 7.19
C GLY A 73 5.57 -15.74 6.20
N VAL A 74 6.43 -14.81 5.77
CA VAL A 74 6.01 -13.66 4.95
C VAL A 74 5.62 -14.13 3.56
N PRO A 75 4.36 -13.97 3.13
CA PRO A 75 3.90 -14.45 1.83
C PRO A 75 4.51 -13.61 0.72
N ILE A 76 5.21 -14.24 -0.22
CA ILE A 76 5.87 -13.53 -1.32
C ILE A 76 4.99 -13.52 -2.58
N PRO A 77 4.79 -12.37 -3.25
CA PRO A 77 4.06 -12.30 -4.51
C PRO A 77 4.73 -13.11 -5.63
N ARG A 78 3.90 -13.76 -6.44
CA ARG A 78 4.32 -14.45 -7.67
C ARG A 78 4.34 -13.46 -8.83
N LEU A 79 5.09 -13.79 -9.88
CA LEU A 79 5.19 -12.95 -11.08
C LEU A 79 3.81 -12.65 -11.69
N HIS A 80 2.89 -13.61 -11.72
CA HIS A 80 1.53 -13.35 -12.23
C HIS A 80 0.73 -12.38 -11.35
N HIS A 81 0.91 -12.35 -10.03
CA HIS A 81 0.27 -11.34 -9.18
C HIS A 81 0.74 -9.93 -9.56
N VAL A 82 2.05 -9.77 -9.82
CA VAL A 82 2.62 -8.50 -10.28
C VAL A 82 2.08 -8.13 -11.67
N ILE A 83 2.06 -9.08 -12.61
CA ILE A 83 1.55 -8.84 -13.98
C ILE A 83 0.08 -8.44 -13.96
N ILE A 84 -0.77 -9.15 -13.21
CA ILE A 84 -2.20 -8.84 -13.12
C ILE A 84 -2.41 -7.48 -12.45
N LEU A 85 -1.66 -7.18 -11.38
CA LEU A 85 -1.74 -5.87 -10.73
C LEU A 85 -1.42 -4.73 -11.70
N LEU A 86 -0.34 -4.85 -12.47
CA LEU A 86 0.04 -3.84 -13.47
C LEU A 86 -0.99 -3.75 -14.61
N ALA A 87 -1.46 -4.88 -15.11
CA ALA A 87 -2.45 -4.94 -16.18
C ALA A 87 -3.77 -4.27 -15.78
N VAL A 88 -4.28 -4.55 -14.58
CA VAL A 88 -5.52 -3.95 -14.08
C VAL A 88 -5.33 -2.45 -13.83
N ASN A 89 -4.22 -2.05 -13.20
CA ASN A 89 -3.96 -0.62 -12.95
C ASN A 89 -3.77 0.19 -14.24
N ALA A 90 -3.25 -0.42 -15.31
CA ALA A 90 -3.18 0.23 -16.62
C ALA A 90 -4.55 0.22 -17.34
N PHE A 91 -5.33 -0.85 -17.19
CA PHE A 91 -6.61 -1.01 -17.89
C PHE A 91 -7.70 -0.08 -17.37
N ILE A 92 -7.81 0.11 -16.05
CA ILE A 92 -8.84 0.95 -15.42
C ILE A 92 -8.94 2.36 -16.05
N PRO A 93 -7.85 3.16 -16.10
CA PRO A 93 -7.92 4.50 -16.67
C PRO A 93 -8.10 4.49 -18.20
N LEU A 94 -7.65 3.44 -18.90
CA LEU A 94 -7.73 3.37 -20.36
C LEU A 94 -9.13 2.97 -20.86
N ALA A 95 -9.83 2.12 -20.12
CA ALA A 95 -11.07 1.50 -20.59
C ALA A 95 -12.33 2.08 -19.98
N ILE A 96 -12.24 2.73 -18.81
CA ILE A 96 -13.43 2.92 -17.95
C ILE A 96 -13.80 4.40 -17.73
N ASN A 97 -12.89 5.38 -17.70
CA ASN A 97 -13.21 6.82 -17.57
C ASN A 97 -14.37 7.11 -16.59
N MET A 98 -14.37 6.45 -15.43
CA MET A 98 -15.48 6.48 -14.47
C MET A 98 -15.19 7.41 -13.31
N ILE A 99 -16.25 7.91 -12.69
CA ILE A 99 -16.20 8.76 -11.49
C ILE A 99 -15.53 8.03 -10.30
N LYS A 100 -15.49 6.69 -10.31
CA LYS A 100 -15.06 5.82 -9.19
C LYS A 100 -13.79 5.00 -9.47
N GLU A 101 -12.89 5.50 -10.31
CA GLU A 101 -11.64 4.80 -10.62
C GLU A 101 -10.82 4.43 -9.36
N SER A 102 -10.77 5.31 -8.36
CA SER A 102 -10.05 5.07 -7.10
C SER A 102 -10.55 3.83 -6.35
N GLU A 103 -11.88 3.66 -6.21
CA GLU A 103 -12.49 2.49 -5.55
C GLU A 103 -12.09 1.18 -6.27
N LEU A 104 -11.96 1.22 -7.59
CA LEU A 104 -11.62 0.06 -8.40
C LEU A 104 -10.13 -0.31 -8.27
N HIS A 105 -9.25 0.68 -8.18
CA HIS A 105 -7.84 0.47 -7.87
C HIS A 105 -7.64 -0.14 -6.48
N GLU A 106 -8.36 0.34 -5.47
CA GLU A 106 -8.33 -0.20 -4.10
C GLU A 106 -8.84 -1.65 -4.04
N LEU A 107 -9.94 -1.94 -4.73
CA LEU A 107 -10.49 -3.29 -4.84
C LEU A 107 -9.49 -4.25 -5.51
N ALA A 108 -8.88 -3.83 -6.62
CA ALA A 108 -7.89 -4.63 -7.33
C ALA A 108 -6.66 -4.91 -6.45
N LEU A 109 -6.15 -3.89 -5.77
CA LEU A 109 -5.00 -4.01 -4.87
C LEU A 109 -5.29 -4.98 -3.72
N THR A 110 -6.43 -4.79 -3.04
CA THR A 110 -6.85 -5.63 -1.91
C THR A 110 -7.08 -7.08 -2.36
N GLY A 111 -7.71 -7.28 -3.51
CA GLY A 111 -7.91 -8.60 -4.11
C GLY A 111 -6.58 -9.30 -4.41
N ILE A 112 -5.60 -8.59 -4.96
CA ILE A 112 -4.26 -9.14 -5.21
C ILE A 112 -3.55 -9.52 -3.90
N PHE A 113 -3.63 -8.68 -2.86
CA PHE A 113 -3.09 -9.03 -1.55
C PHE A 113 -3.71 -10.31 -1.00
N PHE A 114 -5.04 -10.44 -1.09
CA PHE A 114 -5.75 -11.64 -0.67
C PHE A 114 -5.29 -12.89 -1.45
N LEU A 115 -5.13 -12.79 -2.77
CA LEU A 115 -4.61 -13.88 -3.60
C LEU A 115 -3.18 -14.28 -3.24
N ILE A 116 -2.34 -13.32 -2.83
CA ILE A 116 -0.98 -13.60 -2.34
C ILE A 116 -1.02 -14.40 -1.04
N LEU A 117 -1.94 -14.10 -0.13
CA LEU A 117 -2.11 -14.86 1.11
C LEU A 117 -2.51 -16.32 0.84
N ILE A 118 -3.44 -16.53 -0.10
CA ILE A 118 -3.93 -17.88 -0.45
C ILE A 118 -2.88 -18.67 -1.24
N ASN A 119 -2.17 -18.01 -2.15
CA ASN A 119 -1.31 -18.69 -3.12
C ASN A 119 0.09 -18.03 -3.22
N PRO A 120 0.86 -17.96 -2.13
CA PRO A 120 2.16 -17.30 -2.13
C PRO A 120 3.18 -18.06 -2.99
N ALA A 121 4.29 -17.41 -3.33
CA ALA A 121 5.39 -18.05 -4.03
C ALA A 121 6.02 -19.15 -3.17
N LYS A 122 6.00 -20.40 -3.66
CA LYS A 122 6.69 -21.54 -3.03
C LYS A 122 8.16 -21.64 -3.43
N LYS A 123 8.54 -20.99 -4.53
CA LYS A 123 9.90 -20.97 -5.08
C LYS A 123 10.17 -19.66 -5.81
N ILE A 124 11.36 -19.10 -5.61
CA ILE A 124 11.87 -17.93 -6.33
C ILE A 124 13.17 -18.33 -7.00
N LYS A 125 13.17 -18.44 -8.33
CA LYS A 125 14.30 -18.99 -9.10
C LYS A 125 14.76 -20.32 -8.51
N ASP A 126 15.94 -20.39 -7.91
CA ASP A 126 16.51 -21.62 -7.35
C ASP A 126 16.24 -21.78 -5.84
N VAL A 127 15.50 -20.84 -5.23
CA VAL A 127 15.25 -20.77 -3.80
C VAL A 127 13.86 -21.31 -3.48
N SER A 128 13.77 -22.42 -2.76
CA SER A 128 12.50 -22.90 -2.20
C SER A 128 12.15 -22.15 -0.93
N LEU A 129 10.90 -21.73 -0.82
CA LEU A 129 10.30 -21.09 0.35
C LEU A 129 9.33 -22.11 0.95
N SER A 130 9.82 -22.86 1.93
CA SER A 130 9.01 -23.81 2.70
C SER A 130 8.46 -23.06 3.90
N TYR A 131 7.17 -22.71 3.82
CA TYR A 131 6.38 -22.22 4.94
C TYR A 131 5.65 -23.39 5.59
#